data_AF-A0A367KNT0-F1
#
_entry.id   AF-A0A367KNT0-F1
#
_cell.length_a   1.000
_cell.length_b   1.000
_cell.length_c   1.000
_cell.angle_alpha   90.00
_cell.angle_beta   90.00
_cell.angle_gamma   90.00
#
_symmetry.space_group_name_H-M   'P 1'
#
loop_
_entity.id
_entity.type
_entity.pdbx_description
1 polymer ?
#
loop_
_entity_poly.entity_id
_entity_poly.type
_entity_poly.pdbx_seq_one_letter_code
_entity_poly.pdbx_strand_id
1 'polypeptide(L)'
;MFKVYTICICTQVDTEHLDLNLIKSLKREAELLNEWTKLVEKLARVFGHLDLINQSFLKKHSLCPIDKTQTKEAFELLQECPSLIMMTVKEHAKRTLNGLVRNKKEPIALSQMNILLILFQCPFDDFDVCFMSDICDMLASLNEQDQDQFFHYLIEPCYPYTTEQQQFKAILDIFQQFVSKRLALSGHPNSDTALIDATKCIAILYRLNEHKKYVSYTEFYNEAVNDQLEIKEDFPNFKDKKGFSFCDYPFMLNPAVKADVLKVESVFQMRHELQDAFFRALFQGVNSPYLVLEI
;
A
#
# COMPACT_ATOMS: atom_id res chain seq x y z
N MET A 1 37.84 -23.09 -52.09
CA MET A 1 37.93 -22.30 -50.84
C MET A 1 36.55 -21.71 -50.57
N PHE A 2 35.63 -22.50 -50.01
CA PHE A 2 34.27 -22.06 -49.68
C PHE A 2 34.22 -21.83 -48.15
N LYS A 3 34.02 -20.58 -47.74
CA LYS A 3 33.78 -20.23 -46.33
C LYS A 3 32.34 -20.58 -45.98
N VAL A 4 32.18 -21.62 -45.17
CA VAL A 4 30.93 -21.93 -44.48
C VAL A 4 30.77 -20.89 -43.38
N TYR A 5 29.77 -20.01 -43.52
CA TYR A 5 29.32 -19.15 -42.43
C TYR A 5 28.50 -20.02 -41.47
N THR A 6 29.15 -20.44 -40.38
CA THR A 6 28.45 -21.03 -39.24
C THR A 6 27.65 -19.92 -38.56
N ILE A 7 26.35 -19.87 -38.86
CA ILE A 7 25.38 -19.11 -38.08
C ILE A 7 25.34 -19.76 -36.70
N CYS A 8 25.95 -19.09 -35.71
CA CYS A 8 25.74 -19.41 -34.31
C CYS A 8 24.27 -19.13 -33.98
N ILE A 9 23.43 -20.15 -34.10
CA ILE A 9 22.12 -20.19 -33.46
C ILE A 9 22.42 -20.25 -31.96
N CYS A 10 22.37 -19.11 -31.29
CA CYS A 10 22.29 -19.07 -29.84
C CYS A 10 21.07 -19.89 -29.45
N THR A 11 21.32 -21.08 -28.93
CA THR A 11 20.35 -21.91 -28.22
C THR A 11 19.70 -21.04 -27.14
N GLN A 12 18.46 -20.61 -27.38
CA GLN A 12 17.62 -19.99 -26.37
C GLN A 12 17.48 -21.02 -25.25
N VAL A 13 18.20 -20.80 -24.15
CA VAL A 13 17.81 -21.39 -22.88
C VAL A 13 16.45 -20.76 -22.58
N ASP A 14 15.39 -21.56 -22.62
CA ASP A 14 14.05 -21.18 -22.17
C ASP A 14 14.15 -20.83 -20.68
N THR A 15 14.57 -19.60 -20.39
CA THR A 15 14.50 -19.08 -19.03
C THR A 15 13.03 -18.87 -18.72
N GLU A 16 12.49 -19.66 -17.80
CA GLU A 16 11.07 -19.59 -17.45
C GLU A 16 10.71 -18.27 -16.77
N HIS A 17 11.69 -17.61 -16.13
CA HIS A 17 11.57 -16.33 -15.45
C HIS A 17 11.66 -15.13 -16.41
N LEU A 18 11.18 -13.98 -15.93
CA LEU A 18 11.19 -12.72 -16.67
C LEU A 18 12.39 -11.87 -16.23
N ASP A 19 13.12 -11.34 -17.21
CA ASP A 19 14.11 -10.29 -17.02
C ASP A 19 13.97 -9.23 -18.13
N LEU A 20 14.64 -8.10 -17.96
CA LEU A 20 14.57 -7.00 -18.93
C LEU A 20 15.13 -7.36 -20.31
N ASN A 21 16.15 -8.22 -20.37
CA ASN A 21 16.77 -8.59 -21.65
C ASN A 21 15.83 -9.47 -22.48
N LEU A 22 15.12 -10.37 -21.82
CA LEU A 22 14.10 -11.22 -22.42
C LEU A 22 12.90 -10.41 -22.89
N ILE A 23 12.44 -9.42 -22.11
CA ILE A 23 11.38 -8.50 -22.58
C ILE A 23 11.84 -7.72 -23.80
N LYS A 24 13.06 -7.17 -23.78
CA LYS A 24 13.64 -6.43 -24.92
C LYS A 24 13.76 -7.30 -26.16
N SER A 25 14.17 -8.56 -26.02
CA SER A 25 14.30 -9.47 -27.17
C SER A 25 12.93 -9.84 -27.75
N LEU A 26 11.96 -10.20 -26.91
CA LEU A 26 10.60 -10.54 -27.33
C LEU A 26 9.88 -9.34 -27.93
N LYS A 27 10.04 -8.13 -27.38
CA LYS A 27 9.50 -6.89 -27.95
C LYS A 27 10.06 -6.64 -29.35
N ARG A 28 11.38 -6.70 -29.53
CA ARG A 28 12.02 -6.51 -30.85
C ARG A 28 11.56 -7.54 -31.87
N GLU A 29 11.45 -8.80 -31.47
CA GLU A 29 10.93 -9.86 -32.35
C GLU A 29 9.48 -9.59 -32.76
N ALA A 30 8.64 -9.19 -31.80
CA ALA A 30 7.24 -8.86 -32.04
C ALA A 30 7.08 -7.64 -32.97
N GLU A 31 7.91 -6.61 -32.82
CA GLU A 31 7.92 -5.42 -33.68
C GLU A 31 8.35 -5.77 -35.12
N LEU A 32 9.34 -6.64 -35.30
CA LEU A 32 9.82 -7.06 -36.61
C LEU A 32 8.79 -7.91 -37.37
N LEU A 33 8.07 -8.79 -36.66
CA LEU A 33 7.08 -9.69 -37.25
C LEU A 33 5.66 -9.11 -37.24
N ASN A 34 5.46 -7.96 -36.56
CA ASN A 34 4.15 -7.40 -36.23
C ASN A 34 3.22 -8.42 -35.55
N GLU A 35 3.78 -9.30 -34.72
CA GLU A 35 3.07 -10.38 -34.03
C GLU A 35 3.44 -10.40 -32.54
N TRP A 36 2.45 -10.12 -31.69
CA TRP A 36 2.64 -9.95 -30.25
C TRP A 36 2.33 -11.21 -29.43
N THR A 37 1.85 -12.28 -30.07
CA THR A 37 1.35 -13.51 -29.43
C THR A 37 2.34 -14.12 -28.46
N LYS A 38 3.62 -14.26 -28.87
CA LYS A 38 4.67 -14.85 -28.03
C LYS A 38 4.91 -14.05 -26.75
N LEU A 39 4.91 -12.72 -26.84
CA LEU A 39 5.09 -11.84 -25.68
C LEU A 39 3.89 -11.94 -24.74
N VAL A 40 2.67 -11.92 -25.29
CA VAL A 40 1.42 -12.08 -24.52
C VAL A 40 1.41 -13.40 -23.76
N GLU A 41 1.68 -14.52 -24.44
CA GLU A 41 1.68 -15.86 -23.84
C GLU A 41 2.74 -15.98 -22.74
N LYS A 42 3.94 -15.42 -22.96
CA LYS A 42 5.01 -15.41 -21.96
C LYS A 42 4.61 -14.62 -20.71
N LEU A 43 4.05 -13.43 -20.89
CA LEU A 43 3.59 -12.59 -19.77
C LEU A 43 2.40 -13.23 -19.04
N ALA A 44 1.43 -13.77 -19.76
CA ALA A 44 0.29 -14.48 -19.19
C ALA A 44 0.74 -15.68 -18.34
N ARG A 45 1.73 -16.44 -18.82
CA ARG A 45 2.32 -17.56 -18.09
C ARG A 45 3.05 -17.09 -16.84
N VAL A 46 3.94 -16.10 -16.96
CA VAL A 46 4.71 -15.62 -15.79
C VAL A 46 3.77 -15.01 -14.76
N PHE A 47 2.93 -14.04 -15.12
CA PHE A 47 2.03 -13.37 -14.19
C PHE A 47 0.87 -14.25 -13.69
N GLY A 48 0.63 -15.41 -14.32
CA GLY A 48 -0.34 -16.41 -13.86
C GLY A 48 0.19 -17.43 -12.85
N HIS A 49 1.52 -17.48 -12.62
CA HIS A 49 2.14 -18.48 -11.74
C HIS A 49 3.08 -17.83 -10.72
N LEU A 50 2.77 -18.02 -9.43
CA LEU A 50 3.50 -17.43 -8.30
C LEU A 50 5.01 -17.73 -8.34
N ASP A 51 5.39 -18.96 -8.65
CA ASP A 51 6.79 -19.39 -8.67
C ASP A 51 7.59 -18.65 -9.76
N LEU A 52 6.96 -18.39 -10.91
CA LEU A 52 7.61 -17.72 -12.04
C LEU A 52 7.79 -16.22 -11.78
N ILE A 53 6.78 -15.55 -11.22
CA ILE A 53 6.91 -14.14 -10.82
C ILE A 53 8.01 -14.01 -9.76
N ASN A 54 8.01 -14.89 -8.76
CA ASN A 54 8.98 -14.85 -7.67
C ASN A 54 10.43 -15.07 -8.14
N GLN A 55 10.64 -15.79 -9.24
CA GLN A 55 11.96 -15.98 -9.86
C GLN A 55 12.35 -14.87 -10.85
N SER A 56 11.43 -13.94 -11.14
CA SER A 56 11.64 -12.86 -12.10
C SER A 56 12.36 -11.67 -11.47
N PHE A 57 13.16 -10.96 -12.27
CA PHE A 57 13.88 -9.75 -11.87
C PHE A 57 14.74 -9.89 -10.60
N LEU A 58 15.26 -11.09 -10.30
CA LEU A 58 16.10 -11.31 -9.13
C LEU A 58 17.44 -10.59 -9.25
N LYS A 59 17.83 -9.88 -8.19
CA LYS A 59 19.13 -9.22 -8.08
C LYS A 59 20.07 -10.02 -7.19
N LYS A 60 21.21 -10.44 -7.74
CA LYS A 60 22.23 -11.16 -6.98
C LYS A 60 23.02 -10.16 -6.11
N HIS A 61 23.17 -10.47 -4.83
CA HIS A 61 24.01 -9.74 -3.87
C HIS A 61 23.54 -8.31 -3.53
N SER A 62 22.24 -8.08 -3.39
CA SER A 62 21.67 -6.84 -2.85
C SER A 62 20.82 -7.10 -1.61
N LEU A 63 20.57 -6.03 -0.84
CA LEU A 63 19.72 -6.09 0.36
C LEU A 63 18.27 -6.42 -0.03
N CYS A 64 17.75 -5.75 -1.07
CA CYS A 64 16.49 -6.12 -1.72
C CYS A 64 16.74 -7.26 -2.72
N PRO A 65 15.94 -8.35 -2.69
CA PRO A 65 16.09 -9.48 -3.59
C PRO A 65 15.68 -9.18 -5.05
N ILE A 66 14.96 -8.09 -5.31
CA ILE A 66 14.44 -7.71 -6.62
C ILE A 66 15.22 -6.52 -7.20
N ASP A 67 15.58 -6.60 -8.48
CA ASP A 67 16.12 -5.47 -9.23
C ASP A 67 14.98 -4.53 -9.63
N LYS A 68 14.64 -3.61 -8.74
CA LYS A 68 13.56 -2.63 -8.97
C LYS A 68 13.82 -1.71 -10.15
N THR A 69 15.09 -1.35 -10.42
CA THR A 69 15.44 -0.54 -11.59
C THR A 69 15.15 -1.30 -12.87
N GLN A 70 15.60 -2.56 -12.95
CA GLN A 70 15.33 -3.44 -14.08
C GLN A 70 13.82 -3.68 -14.27
N THR A 71 13.10 -3.89 -13.17
CA THR A 71 11.65 -4.15 -13.17
C THR A 71 10.88 -2.93 -13.66
N LYS A 72 11.24 -1.73 -13.18
CA LYS A 72 10.61 -0.48 -13.61
C LYS A 72 10.83 -0.21 -15.09
N GLU A 73 12.07 -0.34 -15.58
CA GLU A 73 12.40 -0.19 -17.01
C GLU A 73 11.63 -1.22 -17.87
N ALA A 74 11.45 -2.44 -17.35
CA ALA A 74 10.65 -3.47 -18.02
C ALA A 74 9.18 -3.04 -18.16
N PHE A 75 8.55 -2.51 -17.11
CA PHE A 75 7.17 -2.05 -17.20
C PHE A 75 7.00 -0.82 -18.09
N GLU A 76 7.93 0.12 -18.06
CA GLU A 76 7.97 1.27 -18.97
C GLU A 76 8.02 0.80 -20.44
N LEU A 77 8.87 -0.17 -20.76
CA LEU A 77 8.93 -0.76 -22.10
C LEU A 77 7.64 -1.47 -22.52
N LEU A 78 6.94 -2.10 -21.58
CA LEU A 78 5.66 -2.78 -21.83
C LEU A 78 4.51 -1.78 -22.02
N GLN A 79 4.59 -0.59 -21.44
CA GLN A 79 3.62 0.48 -21.68
C GLN A 79 3.71 1.07 -23.09
N GLU A 80 4.90 1.03 -23.71
CA GLU A 80 5.09 1.43 -25.11
C GLU A 80 4.50 0.43 -26.12
N CYS A 81 4.19 -0.79 -25.68
CA CYS A 81 3.61 -1.84 -26.52
C CYS A 81 2.08 -1.65 -26.69
N PRO A 82 1.41 -2.41 -27.58
CA PRO A 82 -0.05 -2.37 -27.70
C PRO A 82 -0.74 -2.62 -26.36
N SER A 83 -1.86 -1.93 -26.11
CA SER A 83 -2.59 -1.94 -24.83
C SER A 83 -2.94 -3.35 -24.32
N LEU A 84 -3.15 -4.31 -25.23
CA LEU A 84 -3.37 -5.72 -24.93
C LEU A 84 -2.29 -6.30 -24.00
N ILE A 85 -1.01 -5.93 -24.20
CA ILE A 85 0.11 -6.43 -23.40
C ILE A 85 -0.08 -6.08 -21.92
N MET A 86 -0.31 -4.81 -21.63
CA MET A 86 -0.47 -4.34 -20.26
C MET A 86 -1.78 -4.85 -19.65
N MET A 87 -2.86 -4.98 -20.46
CA MET A 87 -4.11 -5.60 -20.01
C MET A 87 -3.89 -7.06 -19.57
N THR A 88 -3.11 -7.85 -20.31
CA THR A 88 -2.77 -9.23 -19.94
C THR A 88 -2.01 -9.26 -18.61
N VAL A 89 -0.98 -8.43 -18.45
CA VAL A 89 -0.22 -8.35 -17.20
C VAL A 89 -1.14 -8.04 -16.02
N LYS A 90 -2.00 -7.02 -16.14
CA LYS A 90 -2.94 -6.62 -15.09
C LYS A 90 -3.91 -7.73 -14.71
N GLU A 91 -4.54 -8.35 -15.70
CA GLU A 91 -5.56 -9.39 -15.46
C GLU A 91 -4.95 -10.61 -14.76
N HIS A 92 -3.78 -11.06 -15.22
CA HIS A 92 -3.10 -12.21 -14.61
C HIS A 92 -2.52 -11.86 -13.24
N ALA A 93 -1.92 -10.68 -13.07
CA ALA A 93 -1.44 -10.19 -11.78
C ALA A 93 -2.56 -10.09 -10.75
N LYS A 94 -3.73 -9.55 -11.14
CA LYS A 94 -4.91 -9.45 -10.28
C LYS A 94 -5.40 -10.83 -9.83
N ARG A 95 -5.51 -11.80 -10.75
CA ARG A 95 -5.90 -13.18 -10.40
C ARG A 95 -4.93 -13.81 -9.42
N THR A 96 -3.63 -13.63 -9.66
CA THR A 96 -2.57 -14.16 -8.82
C THR A 96 -2.58 -13.53 -7.42
N LEU A 97 -2.75 -12.21 -7.33
CA LEU A 97 -2.87 -11.50 -6.06
C LEU A 97 -4.11 -11.92 -5.28
N ASN A 98 -5.27 -12.04 -5.95
CA ASN A 98 -6.49 -12.58 -5.35
C ASN A 98 -6.30 -14.01 -4.82
N GLY A 99 -5.54 -14.84 -5.55
CA GLY A 99 -5.14 -16.17 -5.11
C GLY A 99 -4.30 -16.15 -3.83
N LEU A 100 -3.40 -15.18 -3.67
CA LEU A 100 -2.61 -14.99 -2.45
C LEU A 100 -3.48 -14.53 -1.27
N VAL A 101 -4.31 -13.51 -1.48
CA VAL A 101 -5.22 -12.97 -0.46
C VAL A 101 -6.17 -14.03 0.08
N ARG A 102 -6.70 -14.91 -0.79
CA ARG A 102 -7.62 -15.98 -0.37
C ARG A 102 -6.93 -17.14 0.33
N ASN A 103 -5.68 -17.42 -0.02
CA ASN A 103 -4.90 -18.53 0.52
C ASN A 103 -3.93 -18.07 1.62
N LYS A 104 -4.27 -17.03 2.39
CA LYS A 104 -3.52 -16.59 3.57
C LYS A 104 -3.28 -17.77 4.52
N LYS A 105 -2.13 -18.43 4.37
CA LYS A 105 -1.56 -19.35 5.35
C LYS A 105 -0.44 -18.60 6.03
N GLU A 106 -0.58 -18.38 7.34
CA GLU A 106 0.53 -17.84 8.13
C GLU A 106 1.65 -18.89 8.22
N PRO A 107 2.93 -18.49 8.10
CA PRO A 107 3.44 -17.15 7.80
C PRO A 107 3.54 -16.87 6.28
N ILE A 108 3.39 -15.58 5.91
CA ILE A 108 3.65 -15.12 4.54
C ILE A 108 5.14 -15.33 4.23
N ALA A 109 5.44 -16.19 3.26
CA ALA A 109 6.81 -16.49 2.88
C ALA A 109 7.46 -15.29 2.16
N LEU A 110 8.78 -15.13 2.31
CA LEU A 110 9.62 -14.16 1.55
C LEU A 110 9.32 -14.13 0.04
N SER A 111 8.93 -15.28 -0.53
CA SER A 111 8.54 -15.41 -1.94
C SER A 111 7.31 -14.59 -2.32
N GLN A 112 6.41 -14.32 -1.37
CA GLN A 112 5.22 -13.50 -1.60
C GLN A 112 5.56 -12.01 -1.56
N MET A 113 6.56 -11.59 -0.78
CA MET A 113 7.04 -10.20 -0.76
C MET A 113 7.66 -9.79 -2.10
N ASN A 114 8.43 -10.68 -2.73
CA ASN A 114 9.01 -10.45 -4.06
C ASN A 114 7.95 -10.12 -5.10
N ILE A 115 6.84 -10.87 -5.08
CA ILE A 115 5.70 -10.65 -5.97
C ILE A 115 5.12 -9.26 -5.73
N LEU A 116 4.86 -8.89 -4.47
CA LEU A 116 4.36 -7.56 -4.13
C LEU A 116 5.31 -6.45 -4.57
N LEU A 117 6.63 -6.62 -4.40
CA LEU A 117 7.63 -5.64 -4.82
C LEU A 117 7.63 -5.44 -6.35
N ILE A 118 7.55 -6.53 -7.12
CA ILE A 118 7.46 -6.47 -8.58
C ILE A 118 6.18 -5.75 -9.00
N LEU A 119 5.05 -6.14 -8.42
CA LEU A 119 3.75 -5.54 -8.72
C LEU A 119 3.68 -4.05 -8.36
N PHE A 120 4.40 -3.62 -7.31
CA PHE A 120 4.47 -2.21 -6.93
C PHE A 120 5.33 -1.36 -7.89
N GLN A 121 6.15 -1.98 -8.74
CA GLN A 121 6.86 -1.25 -9.80
C GLN A 121 5.97 -0.99 -11.03
N CYS A 122 4.81 -1.63 -11.12
CA CYS A 122 3.85 -1.34 -12.17
C CYS A 122 3.24 0.06 -11.96
N PRO A 123 3.07 0.87 -13.01
CA PRO A 123 2.43 2.19 -12.88
C PRO A 123 0.99 2.06 -12.35
N PHE A 124 0.68 2.77 -11.25
CA PHE A 124 -0.59 2.61 -10.53
C PHE A 124 -1.79 3.33 -11.14
N ASP A 125 -1.57 4.35 -11.97
CA ASP A 125 -2.64 5.05 -12.70
C ASP A 125 -3.47 4.11 -13.57
N ASP A 126 -2.91 2.94 -13.81
CA ASP A 126 -3.36 1.88 -14.68
C ASP A 126 -4.12 0.76 -13.92
N PHE A 127 -4.09 0.73 -12.59
CA PHE A 127 -4.77 -0.28 -11.77
C PHE A 127 -6.06 0.26 -11.13
N ASP A 128 -7.10 -0.57 -11.13
CA ASP A 128 -8.38 -0.26 -10.50
C ASP A 128 -8.29 -0.30 -8.97
N VAL A 129 -9.21 0.39 -8.28
CA VAL A 129 -9.33 0.51 -6.82
C VAL A 129 -9.25 -0.85 -6.11
N CYS A 130 -9.79 -1.90 -6.73
CA CYS A 130 -9.72 -3.26 -6.20
C CYS A 130 -8.28 -3.79 -6.05
N PHE A 131 -7.38 -3.49 -6.99
CA PHE A 131 -6.00 -3.99 -6.93
C PHE A 131 -5.23 -3.37 -5.76
N MET A 132 -5.41 -2.06 -5.56
CA MET A 132 -4.83 -1.37 -4.41
C MET A 132 -5.42 -1.87 -3.09
N SER A 133 -6.72 -2.18 -3.05
CA SER A 133 -7.36 -2.82 -1.89
C SER A 133 -6.69 -4.16 -1.56
N ASP A 134 -6.45 -5.01 -2.56
CA ASP A 134 -5.82 -6.32 -2.36
C ASP A 134 -4.37 -6.19 -1.87
N ILE A 135 -3.62 -5.20 -2.37
CA ILE A 135 -2.26 -4.89 -1.88
C ILE A 135 -2.32 -4.43 -0.42
N CYS A 136 -3.20 -3.48 -0.08
CA CYS A 136 -3.32 -2.96 1.28
C CYS A 136 -3.69 -4.07 2.27
N ASP A 137 -4.65 -4.93 1.91
CA ASP A 137 -5.07 -6.08 2.73
C ASP A 137 -3.92 -7.06 2.97
N MET A 138 -3.10 -7.35 1.95
CA MET A 138 -1.90 -8.19 2.12
C MET A 138 -0.90 -7.52 3.06
N LEU A 139 -0.56 -6.26 2.85
CA LEU A 139 0.42 -5.53 3.66
C LEU A 139 -0.03 -5.38 5.12
N ALA A 140 -1.31 -5.09 5.34
CA ALA A 140 -1.89 -4.98 6.68
C ALA A 140 -1.91 -6.32 7.43
N SER A 141 -1.92 -7.45 6.72
CA SER A 141 -1.89 -8.80 7.31
C SER A 141 -0.50 -9.32 7.66
N LEU A 142 0.57 -8.66 7.19
CA LEU A 142 1.94 -9.01 7.54
C LEU A 142 2.22 -8.71 9.02
N ASN A 143 3.16 -9.46 9.63
CA ASN A 143 3.68 -9.08 10.94
C ASN A 143 4.53 -7.80 10.83
N GLU A 144 4.81 -7.16 11.97
CA GLU A 144 5.51 -5.88 12.01
C GLU A 144 6.93 -5.93 11.38
N GLN A 145 7.68 -7.01 11.59
CA GLN A 145 9.04 -7.16 11.03
C GLN A 145 8.99 -7.25 9.49
N ASP A 146 8.05 -8.01 8.98
CA ASP A 146 7.83 -8.22 7.54
C ASP A 146 7.32 -6.95 6.86
N GLN A 147 6.46 -6.17 7.53
CA GLN A 147 6.02 -4.86 7.08
C GLN A 147 7.21 -3.90 6.95
N ASP A 148 8.01 -3.76 8.00
CA ASP A 148 9.16 -2.86 8.01
C ASP A 148 10.17 -3.24 6.93
N GLN A 149 10.45 -4.54 6.79
CA GLN A 149 11.36 -5.06 5.75
C GLN A 149 10.82 -4.78 4.34
N PHE A 150 9.53 -5.02 4.09
CA PHE A 150 8.91 -4.74 2.79
C PHE A 150 9.02 -3.25 2.42
N PHE A 151 8.65 -2.36 3.34
CA PHE A 151 8.71 -0.93 3.07
C PHE A 151 10.14 -0.41 2.97
N HIS A 152 11.09 -0.96 3.74
CA HIS A 152 12.52 -0.69 3.54
C HIS A 152 12.96 -1.03 2.11
N TYR A 153 12.57 -2.20 1.60
CA TYR A 153 12.83 -2.57 0.22
C TYR A 153 12.13 -1.66 -0.76
N LEU A 154 10.92 -1.17 -0.46
CA LEU A 154 10.17 -0.31 -1.36
C LEU A 154 10.76 1.10 -1.47
N ILE A 155 11.26 1.65 -0.34
CA ILE A 155 11.86 2.99 -0.23
C ILE A 155 13.27 3.04 -0.83
N GLU A 156 13.99 1.91 -0.90
CA GLU A 156 15.33 1.83 -1.50
C GLU A 156 15.34 2.55 -2.88
N PRO A 157 16.30 3.42 -3.20
CA PRO A 157 16.22 4.22 -4.41
C PRO A 157 16.42 3.38 -5.67
N CYS A 158 15.62 3.64 -6.70
CA CYS A 158 15.87 3.11 -8.05
C CYS A 158 16.90 4.01 -8.75
N TYR A 159 18.19 3.70 -8.58
CA TYR A 159 19.29 4.45 -9.21
C TYR A 159 19.15 4.45 -10.75
N PRO A 160 19.49 5.54 -11.46
CA PRO A 160 20.03 6.84 -11.00
C PRO A 160 18.98 7.91 -10.65
N TYR A 161 17.68 7.59 -10.61
CA TYR A 161 16.64 8.60 -10.82
C TYR A 161 16.06 9.26 -9.57
N THR A 162 16.07 8.58 -8.41
CA THR A 162 15.35 9.06 -7.22
C THR A 162 16.15 8.91 -5.94
N THR A 163 16.00 9.86 -5.02
CA THR A 163 16.51 9.74 -3.64
C THR A 163 15.54 8.93 -2.77
N GLU A 164 16.01 8.40 -1.63
CA GLU A 164 15.15 7.71 -0.65
C GLU A 164 13.97 8.59 -0.20
N GLN A 165 14.20 9.89 0.00
CA GLN A 165 13.15 10.83 0.42
C GLN A 165 12.08 11.02 -0.67
N GLN A 166 12.49 11.14 -1.93
CA GLN A 166 11.57 11.24 -3.05
C GLN A 166 10.77 9.95 -3.26
N GLN A 167 11.44 8.79 -3.15
CA GLN A 167 10.79 7.49 -3.24
C GLN A 167 9.79 7.29 -2.09
N PHE A 168 10.18 7.62 -0.87
CA PHE A 168 9.30 7.60 0.30
C PHE A 168 8.06 8.47 0.09
N LYS A 169 8.25 9.72 -0.35
CA LYS A 169 7.15 10.64 -0.63
C LYS A 169 6.21 10.09 -1.70
N ALA A 170 6.74 9.58 -2.81
CA ALA A 170 5.92 8.99 -3.87
C ALA A 170 5.07 7.81 -3.37
N ILE A 171 5.63 6.95 -2.51
CA ILE A 171 4.90 5.83 -1.90
C ILE A 171 3.81 6.35 -0.96
N LEU A 172 4.12 7.33 -0.11
CA LEU A 172 3.16 7.97 0.79
C LEU A 172 1.99 8.58 0.00
N ASP A 173 2.29 9.31 -1.08
CA ASP A 173 1.30 9.95 -1.94
C ASP A 173 0.36 8.92 -2.58
N ILE A 174 0.85 7.74 -3.00
CA ILE A 174 0.01 6.66 -3.54
C ILE A 174 -1.05 6.23 -2.52
N PHE A 175 -0.64 5.94 -1.27
CA PHE A 175 -1.58 5.51 -0.23
C PHE A 175 -2.52 6.64 0.19
N GLN A 176 -2.04 7.87 0.30
CA GLN A 176 -2.88 9.02 0.63
C GLN A 176 -3.94 9.28 -0.44
N GLN A 177 -3.55 9.26 -1.72
CA GLN A 177 -4.51 9.42 -2.82
C GLN A 177 -5.54 8.29 -2.84
N PHE A 178 -5.12 7.06 -2.54
CA PHE A 178 -6.05 5.94 -2.43
C PHE A 178 -7.06 6.14 -1.29
N VAL A 179 -6.59 6.53 -0.09
CA VAL A 179 -7.46 6.87 1.05
C VAL A 179 -8.43 7.98 0.68
N SER A 180 -7.95 9.08 0.08
CA SER A 180 -8.80 10.21 -0.32
C SER A 180 -9.86 9.82 -1.35
N LYS A 181 -9.48 9.06 -2.38
CA LYS A 181 -10.42 8.56 -3.41
C LYS A 181 -11.45 7.60 -2.80
N ARG A 182 -11.02 6.70 -1.91
CA ARG A 182 -11.90 5.71 -1.30
C ARG A 182 -12.86 6.33 -0.31
N LEU A 183 -12.40 7.31 0.47
CA LEU A 183 -13.24 8.07 1.40
C LEU A 183 -14.38 8.79 0.67
N ALA A 184 -14.07 9.45 -0.46
CA ALA A 184 -15.08 10.12 -1.28
C ALA A 184 -16.16 9.18 -1.86
N LEU A 185 -15.86 7.88 -1.98
CA LEU A 185 -16.79 6.85 -2.46
C LEU A 185 -17.49 6.08 -1.32
N SER A 186 -16.96 6.16 -0.10
CA SER A 186 -17.43 5.36 1.03
C SER A 186 -18.49 6.11 1.83
N GLY A 187 -19.67 5.52 1.97
CA GLY A 187 -20.72 6.07 2.83
C GLY A 187 -20.49 5.82 4.33
N HIS A 188 -19.66 4.83 4.67
CA HIS A 188 -19.36 4.44 6.05
C HIS A 188 -17.87 4.13 6.23
N PRO A 189 -17.03 5.17 6.37
CA PRO A 189 -15.57 5.03 6.44
C PRO A 189 -15.08 4.05 7.51
N ASN A 190 -15.75 3.99 8.66
CA ASN A 190 -15.38 3.12 9.79
C ASN A 190 -15.56 1.62 9.54
N SER A 191 -16.25 1.24 8.46
CA SER A 191 -16.54 -0.16 8.10
C SER A 191 -15.91 -0.61 6.79
N ASP A 192 -15.23 0.28 6.08
CA ASP A 192 -14.63 -0.01 4.78
C ASP A 192 -13.24 -0.61 4.94
N THR A 193 -13.14 -1.95 4.86
CA THR A 193 -11.89 -2.69 5.03
C THR A 193 -10.74 -2.15 4.18
N ALA A 194 -11.02 -1.76 2.92
CA ALA A 194 -9.99 -1.24 2.01
C ALA A 194 -9.40 0.08 2.51
N LEU A 195 -10.26 0.96 3.04
CA LEU A 195 -9.86 2.24 3.62
C LEU A 195 -9.06 2.03 4.92
N ILE A 196 -9.52 1.10 5.75
CA ILE A 196 -8.87 0.73 7.01
C ILE A 196 -7.45 0.20 6.74
N ASP A 197 -7.30 -0.74 5.80
CA ASP A 197 -6.01 -1.35 5.51
C ASP A 197 -5.05 -0.39 4.83
N ALA A 198 -5.55 0.50 3.96
CA ALA A 198 -4.73 1.59 3.43
C ALA A 198 -4.26 2.56 4.53
N THR A 199 -5.13 2.88 5.49
CA THR A 199 -4.76 3.71 6.65
C THR A 199 -3.68 3.04 7.50
N LYS A 200 -3.76 1.72 7.70
CA LYS A 200 -2.68 0.94 8.35
C LYS A 200 -1.37 1.00 7.56
N CYS A 201 -1.42 0.96 6.22
CA CYS A 201 -0.22 1.11 5.39
C CYS A 201 0.46 2.47 5.59
N ILE A 202 -0.33 3.55 5.71
CA ILE A 202 0.22 4.88 6.05
C ILE A 202 0.81 4.87 7.48
N ALA A 203 0.19 4.18 8.43
CA ALA A 203 0.72 4.05 9.79
C ALA A 203 2.08 3.34 9.84
N ILE A 204 2.30 2.33 9.00
CA ILE A 204 3.60 1.67 8.84
C ILE A 204 4.64 2.67 8.31
N LEU A 205 4.31 3.42 7.27
CA LEU A 205 5.18 4.48 6.74
C LEU A 205 5.49 5.54 7.80
N TYR A 206 4.52 5.93 8.62
CA TYR A 206 4.72 6.88 9.70
C TYR A 206 5.70 6.35 10.75
N ARG A 207 5.56 5.08 11.17
CA ARG A 207 6.51 4.40 12.07
C ARG A 207 7.94 4.44 11.50
N LEU A 208 8.12 4.12 10.22
CA LEU A 208 9.43 4.18 9.57
C LEU A 208 9.99 5.61 9.49
N ASN A 209 9.12 6.58 9.21
CA ASN A 209 9.50 7.98 9.17
C ASN A 209 9.92 8.52 10.55
N GLU A 210 9.35 8.00 11.64
CA GLU A 210 9.76 8.39 13.00
C GLU A 210 11.23 8.05 13.29
N HIS A 211 11.78 7.00 12.67
CA HIS A 211 13.18 6.63 12.82
C HIS A 211 14.12 7.33 11.83
N LYS A 212 13.69 7.48 10.57
CA LYS A 212 14.56 7.92 9.46
C LYS A 212 14.37 9.39 9.06
N LYS A 213 13.23 9.98 9.40
CA LYS A 213 12.83 11.36 9.07
C LYS A 213 12.98 11.66 7.57
N TYR A 214 12.42 10.79 6.73
CA TYR A 214 12.39 10.95 5.28
C TYR A 214 11.63 12.21 4.84
N VAL A 215 10.51 12.49 5.50
CA VAL A 215 9.65 13.65 5.22
C VAL A 215 9.18 14.33 6.51
N SER A 216 8.72 15.58 6.39
CA SER A 216 8.08 16.30 7.50
C SER A 216 6.79 15.59 7.95
N TYR A 217 6.48 15.66 9.25
CA TYR A 217 5.24 15.10 9.79
C TYR A 217 3.98 15.74 9.15
N THR A 218 4.08 16.98 8.67
CA THR A 218 2.98 17.68 7.98
C THR A 218 2.59 17.01 6.67
N GLU A 219 3.50 16.26 6.05
CA GLU A 219 3.22 15.50 4.83
C GLU A 219 2.28 14.32 5.08
N PHE A 220 2.06 13.92 6.33
CA PHE A 220 1.11 12.86 6.68
C PHE A 220 -0.33 13.35 6.80
N TYR A 221 -0.56 14.68 6.83
CA TYR A 221 -1.91 15.23 6.90
C TYR A 221 -2.67 14.92 5.62
N ASN A 222 -3.77 14.17 5.75
CA ASN A 222 -4.60 13.85 4.61
C ASN A 222 -5.76 14.85 4.52
N GLU A 223 -5.74 15.73 3.51
CA GLU A 223 -6.75 16.79 3.35
C GLU A 223 -8.18 16.24 3.29
N ALA A 224 -8.41 15.17 2.53
CA ALA A 224 -9.74 14.58 2.39
C ALA A 224 -10.28 14.02 3.73
N VAL A 225 -9.43 13.38 4.54
CA VAL A 225 -9.79 12.96 5.90
C VAL A 225 -10.11 14.18 6.75
N ASN A 226 -9.29 15.24 6.70
CA ASN A 226 -9.53 16.42 7.52
C ASN A 226 -10.82 17.17 7.14
N ASP A 227 -11.23 17.13 5.86
CA ASP A 227 -12.42 17.82 5.37
C ASP A 227 -13.71 17.00 5.56
N GLN A 228 -13.64 15.66 5.45
CA GLN A 228 -14.81 14.79 5.45
C GLN A 228 -15.04 14.04 6.77
N LEU A 229 -14.09 14.08 7.71
CA LEU A 229 -14.21 13.36 8.98
C LEU A 229 -15.29 13.98 9.88
N GLU A 230 -16.38 13.24 10.06
CA GLU A 230 -17.39 13.56 11.05
C GLU A 230 -16.99 13.08 12.45
N ILE A 231 -16.32 13.96 13.20
CA ILE A 231 -15.78 13.63 14.54
C ILE A 231 -16.87 13.10 15.49
N LYS A 232 -18.12 13.58 15.38
CA LYS A 232 -19.22 13.10 16.23
C LYS A 232 -19.59 11.64 15.99
N GLU A 233 -19.37 11.14 14.77
CA GLU A 233 -19.64 9.76 14.38
C GLU A 233 -18.42 8.87 14.61
N ASP A 234 -17.21 9.41 14.39
CA ASP A 234 -15.95 8.68 14.55
C ASP A 234 -15.51 8.54 16.02
N PHE A 235 -15.78 9.55 16.85
CA PHE A 235 -15.32 9.59 18.25
C PHE A 235 -15.88 8.47 19.14
N PRO A 236 -17.14 8.02 19.02
CA PRO A 236 -17.63 6.85 19.75
C PRO A 236 -16.79 5.58 19.48
N ASN A 237 -16.36 5.35 18.23
CA ASN A 237 -15.53 4.19 17.88
C ASN A 237 -14.15 4.29 18.56
N PHE A 238 -13.55 5.49 18.55
CA PHE A 238 -12.31 5.79 19.28
C PHE A 238 -12.45 5.55 20.79
N LYS A 239 -13.47 6.17 21.41
CA LYS A 239 -13.68 6.12 22.86
C LYS A 239 -13.95 4.71 23.37
N ASP A 240 -14.84 3.98 22.69
CA ASP A 240 -15.25 2.64 23.11
C ASP A 240 -14.29 1.55 22.60
N LYS A 241 -13.26 1.91 21.82
CA LYS A 241 -12.37 1.00 21.09
C LYS A 241 -13.16 -0.01 20.24
N LYS A 242 -14.24 0.46 19.63
CA LYS A 242 -15.15 -0.34 18.80
C LYS A 242 -14.84 -0.11 17.33
N GLY A 243 -14.09 -1.02 16.73
CA GLY A 243 -13.76 -0.96 15.31
C GLY A 243 -12.70 0.10 15.00
N PHE A 244 -12.71 0.56 13.75
CA PHE A 244 -11.74 1.55 13.26
C PHE A 244 -12.22 2.97 13.54
N SER A 245 -11.29 3.85 13.89
CA SER A 245 -11.50 5.29 13.95
C SER A 245 -10.29 6.03 13.40
N PHE A 246 -10.52 7.14 12.69
CA PHE A 246 -9.42 8.01 12.25
C PHE A 246 -8.73 8.72 13.44
N CYS A 247 -9.40 8.84 14.58
CA CYS A 247 -8.79 9.35 15.81
C CYS A 247 -7.67 8.45 16.35
N ASP A 248 -7.65 7.15 15.99
CA ASP A 248 -6.53 6.25 16.29
C ASP A 248 -5.26 6.58 15.48
N TYR A 249 -5.40 7.39 14.43
CA TYR A 249 -4.32 7.79 13.52
C TYR A 249 -4.10 9.32 13.54
N PRO A 250 -3.74 9.91 14.69
CA PRO A 250 -3.67 11.37 14.86
C PRO A 250 -2.61 12.03 13.98
N PHE A 251 -1.62 11.29 13.46
CA PHE A 251 -0.64 11.83 12.52
C PHE A 251 -1.26 12.23 11.17
N MET A 252 -2.43 11.71 10.82
CA MET A 252 -3.17 12.09 9.61
C MET A 252 -4.03 13.35 9.80
N LEU A 253 -4.26 13.75 11.05
CA LEU A 253 -5.12 14.87 11.40
C LEU A 253 -4.31 16.15 11.59
N ASN A 254 -4.79 17.23 10.98
CA ASN A 254 -4.24 18.57 11.14
C ASN A 254 -4.60 19.14 12.53
N PRO A 255 -3.96 20.24 12.95
CA PRO A 255 -4.22 20.84 14.27
C PRO A 255 -5.67 21.30 14.49
N ALA A 256 -6.38 21.71 13.44
CA ALA A 256 -7.78 22.18 13.54
C ALA A 256 -8.72 21.02 13.91
N VAL A 257 -8.63 19.91 13.17
CA VAL A 257 -9.44 18.71 13.42
C VAL A 257 -9.11 18.11 14.80
N LYS A 258 -7.83 18.12 15.19
CA LYS A 258 -7.43 17.71 16.55
C LYS A 258 -8.07 18.56 17.65
N ALA A 259 -8.18 19.87 17.46
CA ALA A 259 -8.87 20.75 18.40
C ALA A 259 -10.38 20.42 18.48
N ASP A 260 -10.99 20.07 17.35
CA ASP A 260 -12.38 19.64 17.34
C ASP A 260 -12.60 18.28 18.01
N VAL A 261 -11.65 17.33 17.87
CA VAL A 261 -11.65 16.07 18.63
C VAL A 261 -11.63 16.35 20.13
N LEU A 262 -10.72 17.20 20.61
CA LEU A 262 -10.63 17.59 22.02
C LEU A 262 -11.91 18.29 22.52
N LYS A 263 -12.53 19.11 21.67
CA LYS A 263 -13.81 19.77 21.98
C LYS A 263 -14.94 18.75 22.12
N VAL A 264 -15.04 17.78 21.22
CA VAL A 264 -16.03 16.70 21.28
C VAL A 264 -15.80 15.85 22.53
N GLU A 265 -14.57 15.44 22.80
CA GLU A 265 -14.19 14.71 24.01
C GLU A 265 -14.63 15.46 25.28
N SER A 266 -14.34 16.75 25.37
CA SER A 266 -14.72 17.58 26.51
C SER A 266 -16.24 17.63 26.72
N VAL A 267 -17.01 17.73 25.63
CA VAL A 267 -18.49 17.70 25.68
C VAL A 267 -18.99 16.32 26.15
N PHE A 268 -18.38 15.23 25.67
CA PHE A 268 -18.71 13.88 26.11
C PHE A 268 -18.43 13.68 27.59
N GLN A 269 -17.26 14.13 28.07
CA GLN A 269 -16.90 14.02 29.48
C GLN A 269 -17.84 14.86 30.35
N MET A 270 -18.13 16.10 29.96
CA MET A 270 -19.05 16.98 30.70
C MET A 270 -20.45 16.36 30.84
N ARG A 271 -20.98 15.74 29.77
CA ARG A 271 -22.28 15.06 29.82
C ARG A 271 -22.26 13.84 30.73
N HIS A 272 -21.17 13.08 30.72
CA HIS A 272 -21.00 11.93 31.59
C HIS A 272 -20.97 12.34 33.07
N GLU A 273 -20.17 13.35 33.41
CA GLU A 273 -20.10 13.89 34.77
C GLU A 273 -21.43 14.48 35.25
N LEU A 274 -22.18 15.15 34.36
CA LEU A 274 -23.50 15.67 34.67
C LEU A 274 -24.48 14.54 35.00
N GLN A 275 -24.49 13.47 34.21
CA GLN A 275 -25.31 12.29 34.48
C GLN A 275 -24.92 11.63 35.81
N ASP A 276 -23.63 11.45 36.06
CA ASP A 276 -23.14 10.87 37.31
C ASP A 276 -23.48 11.74 38.53
N ALA A 277 -23.32 13.06 38.41
CA ALA A 277 -23.72 14.01 39.45
C ALA A 277 -25.23 13.96 39.73
N PHE A 278 -26.05 13.85 38.68
CA PHE A 278 -27.50 13.71 38.81
C PHE A 278 -27.88 12.40 39.53
N PHE A 279 -27.28 11.27 39.16
CA PHE A 279 -27.52 9.99 39.85
C PHE A 279 -27.04 10.01 41.30
N ARG A 280 -25.86 10.60 41.58
CA ARG A 280 -25.38 10.80 42.95
C ARG A 280 -26.37 11.62 43.76
N ALA A 281 -26.88 12.72 43.22
CA ALA A 281 -27.86 13.56 43.90
C ALA A 281 -29.18 12.83 44.18
N LEU A 282 -29.65 11.98 43.27
CA LEU A 282 -30.87 11.17 43.45
C LEU A 282 -30.74 10.11 44.55
N PHE A 283 -29.60 9.43 44.66
CA PHE A 283 -29.43 8.30 45.58
C PHE A 283 -28.76 8.64 46.91
N GLN A 284 -27.86 9.64 46.92
CA GLN A 284 -27.03 9.99 48.08
C GLN A 284 -27.40 11.37 48.68
N GLY A 285 -28.26 12.13 48.00
CA GLY A 285 -28.57 13.52 48.36
C GLY A 285 -27.59 14.52 47.74
N VAL A 286 -27.93 15.81 47.80
CA VAL A 286 -27.14 16.89 47.18
C VAL A 286 -25.91 17.19 48.05
N ASN A 287 -24.75 16.70 47.64
CA ASN A 287 -23.48 17.13 48.23
C ASN A 287 -23.14 18.54 47.72
N SER A 288 -22.88 19.48 48.63
CA SER A 288 -22.41 20.83 48.27
C SER A 288 -21.09 20.71 47.50
N PRO A 289 -20.97 21.29 46.28
CA PRO A 289 -19.71 21.28 45.53
C PRO A 289 -18.66 22.20 46.16
N TYR A 290 -19.04 22.98 47.18
CA TYR A 290 -18.15 23.87 47.91
C TYR A 290 -17.64 23.19 49.17
N LEU A 291 -16.32 23.30 49.39
CA LEU A 291 -15.70 22.96 50.66
C LEU A 291 -16.28 23.87 51.75
N VAL A 292 -17.13 23.29 52.61
CA VAL A 292 -17.62 23.96 53.81
C VAL A 292 -16.57 23.76 54.90
N LEU A 293 -15.86 24.82 55.25
CA LEU A 293 -14.96 24.84 56.39
C LEU A 293 -15.79 25.14 57.64
N GLU A 294 -15.86 24.18 58.57
CA GLU A 294 -16.36 24.43 59.92
C GLU A 294 -15.26 25.08 60.75
N ILE A 295 -15.62 26.16 61.46
CA ILE A 295 -14.75 26.93 62.36
C ILE A 295 -14.77 26.30 63.75
#